data_AF-A0A9E0FAJ7-F1
#
_entry.id   AF-A0A9E0FAJ7-F1
#
_cell.length_a   1.000
_cell.length_b   1.000
_cell.length_c   1.000
_cell.angle_alpha   90.00
_cell.angle_beta   90.00
_cell.angle_gamma   90.00
#
_symmetry.space_group_name_H-M   'P 1'
#
loop_
_entity.id
_entity.type
_entity.pdbx_description
1 polymer ?
#
loop_
_entity_poly.entity_id
_entity_poly.type
_entity_poly.pdbx_seq_one_letter_code
_entity_poly.pdbx_strand_id
1 'polypeptide(L)'
;HDTSGIQSATLLKAIESGVHVVDVALASLSGLTSQPNFNVLAEALRNTPHATNFNIDSLNAFSNYWETVREYYYPFESGLMAGTAEVYKHEIPGGQYSNLKPQAISLGLADRMDDIKKAYEEVNLLFGDIVKVTPSSKVVGDLAMFMVTNKLTKEDLFTRGETLSFPESVKGMLRGDLGQPDGGWPKELQRIVLKDEQPYTDLPNAHLPPVDFEKEFETFQKQYDNYQGFSDFLSWKFYPKVFDEYYRFRKQYGDVSSLPTVNFFYGMKPNEEILVDIGTGKTLLIRLLYVAAETDDNGNRAVFFRLNGQTRSVEVKDRKAQVKKVTNPKASGADQIGAPLQGRLSKVFVKGGEAVKKNTPLFTIEAMKMETTITAPRDLTVKQVSLSEGSMVETDDLVVSVG
;
A
#
# COMPACT_ATOMS: atom_id res chain seq x y z
N HIS A 1 -4.69 24.34 -7.59
CA HIS A 1 -3.66 23.55 -8.29
C HIS A 1 -3.25 24.24 -9.57
N ASP A 2 -1.97 24.22 -9.91
CA ASP A 2 -1.38 24.90 -11.07
C ASP A 2 -1.13 23.96 -12.26
N THR A 3 -1.94 22.90 -12.38
CA THR A 3 -1.75 21.82 -13.37
C THR A 3 -1.80 22.37 -14.80
N SER A 4 -2.63 23.38 -15.04
CA SER A 4 -2.75 24.05 -16.33
C SER A 4 -1.68 25.12 -16.59
N GLY A 5 -0.88 25.47 -15.59
CA GLY A 5 0.17 26.51 -15.65
C GLY A 5 -0.35 27.95 -15.67
N ILE A 6 -1.66 28.17 -15.50
CA ILE A 6 -2.27 29.52 -15.49
C ILE A 6 -2.97 29.87 -14.17
N GLN A 7 -2.85 29.02 -13.14
CA GLN A 7 -3.61 29.23 -11.91
C GLN A 7 -3.12 30.46 -11.14
N SER A 8 -1.85 30.84 -11.28
CA SER A 8 -1.35 32.11 -10.74
C SER A 8 -2.13 33.33 -11.29
N ALA A 9 -2.50 33.31 -12.57
CA ALA A 9 -3.33 34.37 -13.16
C ALA A 9 -4.77 34.34 -12.62
N THR A 10 -5.34 33.15 -12.42
CA THR A 10 -6.64 32.97 -11.75
C THR A 10 -6.62 33.57 -10.34
N LEU A 11 -5.56 33.34 -9.57
CA LEU A 11 -5.42 33.91 -8.22
C LEU A 11 -5.32 35.43 -8.25
N LEU A 12 -4.54 36.02 -9.17
CA LEU A 12 -4.48 37.48 -9.33
C LEU A 12 -5.87 38.07 -9.61
N LYS A 13 -6.66 37.45 -10.50
CA LYS A 13 -8.05 37.89 -10.76
C LYS A 13 -8.98 37.71 -9.57
N ALA A 14 -8.83 36.65 -8.80
CA ALA A 14 -9.59 36.45 -7.57
C ALA A 14 -9.26 37.54 -6.53
N ILE A 15 -7.98 37.93 -6.41
CA ILE A 15 -7.50 38.99 -5.51
C ILE A 15 -8.04 40.36 -5.93
N GLU A 16 -7.97 40.69 -7.22
CA GLU A 16 -8.60 41.89 -7.78
C GLU A 16 -10.12 41.92 -7.51
N SER A 17 -10.75 40.73 -7.44
CA SER A 17 -12.19 40.58 -7.15
C SER A 17 -12.52 40.53 -5.66
N GLY A 18 -11.53 40.69 -4.77
CA GLY A 18 -11.76 40.78 -3.32
C GLY A 18 -11.71 39.45 -2.56
N VAL A 19 -11.08 38.40 -3.09
CA VAL A 19 -10.81 37.20 -2.30
C VAL A 19 -9.88 37.54 -1.12
N HIS A 20 -10.18 36.98 0.06
CA HIS A 20 -9.43 37.28 1.28
C HIS A 20 -8.23 36.35 1.51
N VAL A 21 -8.34 35.10 1.06
CA VAL A 21 -7.34 34.05 1.28
C VAL A 21 -7.19 33.23 0.00
N VAL A 22 -5.95 32.89 -0.33
CA VAL A 22 -5.59 32.01 -1.44
C VAL A 22 -4.57 30.99 -0.96
N ASP A 23 -4.63 29.79 -1.53
CA ASP A 23 -3.68 28.72 -1.23
C ASP A 23 -2.51 28.73 -2.21
N VAL A 24 -1.29 28.67 -1.68
CA VAL A 24 -0.03 28.70 -2.41
C VAL A 24 0.99 27.76 -1.77
N ALA A 25 2.02 27.37 -2.51
CA ALA A 25 3.11 26.53 -2.02
C ALA A 25 4.46 27.24 -2.22
N LEU A 26 5.44 26.97 -1.35
CA LEU A 26 6.82 27.45 -1.53
C LEU A 26 7.35 27.04 -2.91
N ALA A 27 8.18 27.88 -3.51
CA ALA A 27 8.60 27.73 -4.91
C ALA A 27 9.07 26.30 -5.27
N SER A 28 9.94 25.69 -4.45
CA SER A 28 10.48 24.33 -4.66
C SER A 28 9.46 23.19 -4.57
N LEU A 29 8.26 23.43 -4.02
CA LEU A 29 7.16 22.47 -3.90
C LEU A 29 5.89 22.94 -4.64
N SER A 30 5.99 23.97 -5.48
CA SER A 30 4.87 24.59 -6.19
C SER A 30 4.81 24.21 -7.67
N GLY A 31 3.75 24.63 -8.34
CA GLY A 31 3.54 24.41 -9.77
C GLY A 31 3.04 23.02 -10.09
N LEU A 32 2.71 22.78 -11.37
CA LEU A 32 2.22 21.49 -11.86
C LEU A 32 1.02 21.01 -11.03
N THR A 33 1.00 19.77 -10.57
CA THR A 33 -0.09 19.24 -9.74
C THR A 33 -0.13 19.82 -8.33
N SER A 34 0.79 20.71 -7.93
CA SER A 34 0.77 21.43 -6.65
C SER A 34 0.02 22.76 -6.74
N GLN A 35 0.09 23.59 -5.71
CA GLN A 35 -0.47 24.94 -5.69
C GLN A 35 0.42 25.95 -6.44
N PRO A 36 -0.11 27.13 -6.80
CA PRO A 36 0.68 28.22 -7.39
C PRO A 36 1.87 28.63 -6.52
N ASN A 37 2.90 29.14 -7.18
CA ASN A 37 4.16 29.53 -6.54
C ASN A 37 3.96 30.73 -5.61
N PHE A 38 4.17 30.50 -4.31
CA PHE A 38 3.99 31.51 -3.27
C PHE A 38 4.97 32.68 -3.45
N ASN A 39 6.25 32.38 -3.63
CA ASN A 39 7.31 33.38 -3.76
C ASN A 39 7.00 34.35 -4.92
N VAL A 40 6.57 33.80 -6.06
CA VAL A 40 6.21 34.57 -7.26
C VAL A 40 4.95 35.39 -7.03
N LEU A 41 3.90 34.83 -6.41
CA LEU A 41 2.66 35.56 -6.16
C LEU A 41 2.89 36.74 -5.19
N ALA A 42 3.63 36.52 -4.11
CA ALA A 42 3.98 37.57 -3.16
C ALA A 42 4.78 38.70 -3.84
N GLU A 43 5.73 38.34 -4.71
CA GLU A 43 6.50 39.31 -5.49
C GLU A 43 5.63 40.11 -6.46
N ALA A 44 4.75 39.44 -7.19
CA ALA A 44 3.86 40.06 -8.17
C ALA A 44 2.93 41.10 -7.53
N LEU A 45 2.55 40.90 -6.27
CA LEU A 45 1.65 41.81 -5.54
C LEU A 45 2.37 42.99 -4.86
N ARG A 46 3.71 42.96 -4.74
CA ARG A 46 4.51 43.89 -3.91
C ARG A 46 4.20 45.38 -4.12
N ASN A 47 3.94 45.79 -5.36
CA ASN A 47 3.68 47.18 -5.74
C ASN A 47 2.22 47.44 -6.12
N THR A 48 1.30 46.64 -5.58
CA THR A 48 -0.14 46.74 -5.85
C THR A 48 -0.91 47.11 -4.57
N PRO A 49 -2.16 47.57 -4.65
CA PRO A 49 -3.01 47.77 -3.47
C PRO A 49 -3.24 46.49 -2.64
N HIS A 50 -2.96 45.32 -3.21
CA HIS A 50 -3.10 44.01 -2.58
C HIS A 50 -1.75 43.47 -2.07
N ALA A 51 -0.72 44.33 -1.94
CA ALA A 51 0.57 43.95 -1.41
C ALA A 51 0.43 43.33 -0.01
N THR A 52 1.19 42.25 0.19
CA THR A 52 1.27 41.54 1.46
C THR A 52 2.64 41.78 2.10
N ASN A 53 2.71 41.77 3.43
CA ASN A 53 3.95 42.03 4.17
C ASN A 53 4.78 40.75 4.38
N PHE A 54 5.02 40.00 3.30
CA PHE A 54 5.87 38.81 3.36
C PHE A 54 7.34 39.16 3.11
N ASN A 55 8.23 38.54 3.88
CA ASN A 55 9.67 38.64 3.66
C ASN A 55 10.11 37.67 2.54
N ILE A 56 10.37 38.21 1.36
CA ILE A 56 10.77 37.42 0.17
C ILE A 56 12.10 36.69 0.37
N ASP A 57 13.07 37.30 1.05
CA ASP A 57 14.35 36.65 1.34
C ASP A 57 14.15 35.42 2.23
N SER A 58 13.26 35.52 3.21
CA SER A 58 12.87 34.40 4.06
C SER A 58 12.16 33.31 3.25
N LEU A 59 11.22 33.66 2.38
CA LEU A 59 10.52 32.68 1.52
C LEU A 59 11.50 31.95 0.59
N ASN A 60 12.48 32.65 0.04
CA ASN A 60 13.51 32.05 -0.81
C ASN A 60 14.42 31.11 0.00
N ALA A 61 14.83 31.51 1.20
CA ALA A 61 15.62 30.64 2.08
C ALA A 61 14.87 29.34 2.46
N PHE A 62 13.58 29.42 2.78
CA PHE A 62 12.75 28.23 3.02
C PHE A 62 12.59 27.38 1.75
N SER A 63 12.44 28.01 0.58
CA SER A 63 12.38 27.28 -0.69
C SER A 63 13.66 26.49 -0.95
N ASN A 64 14.84 27.08 -0.71
CA ASN A 64 16.14 26.42 -0.91
C ASN A 64 16.30 25.19 0.00
N TYR A 65 15.82 25.27 1.24
CA TYR A 65 15.77 24.10 2.14
C TYR A 65 14.93 22.98 1.52
N TRP A 66 13.71 23.29 1.09
CA TRP A 66 12.80 22.31 0.51
C TRP A 66 13.26 21.77 -0.85
N GLU A 67 14.00 22.55 -1.63
CA GLU A 67 14.64 22.08 -2.86
C GLU A 67 15.61 20.94 -2.57
N THR A 68 16.49 21.11 -1.56
CA THR A 68 17.41 20.04 -1.14
C THR A 68 16.65 18.85 -0.54
N VAL A 69 15.66 19.08 0.32
CA VAL A 69 14.90 17.97 0.95
C VAL A 69 14.11 17.17 -0.08
N ARG A 70 13.56 17.82 -1.11
CA ARG A 70 12.80 17.16 -2.18
C ARG A 70 13.62 16.11 -2.92
N GLU A 71 14.93 16.30 -3.08
CA GLU A 71 15.83 15.33 -3.71
C GLU A 71 15.82 13.96 -3.00
N TYR A 72 15.58 13.94 -1.68
CA TYR A 72 15.52 12.69 -0.92
C TYR A 72 14.34 11.81 -1.35
N TYR A 73 13.31 12.44 -1.90
CA TYR A 73 12.06 11.82 -2.34
C TYR A 73 12.01 11.61 -3.86
N TYR A 74 13.13 11.71 -4.58
CA TYR A 74 13.18 11.56 -6.05
C TYR A 74 12.41 10.33 -6.60
N PRO A 75 12.46 9.13 -5.99
CA PRO A 75 11.68 7.98 -6.47
C PRO A 75 10.15 8.15 -6.41
N PHE A 76 9.66 9.14 -5.67
CA PHE A 76 8.24 9.45 -5.49
C PHE A 76 7.77 10.65 -6.31
N GLU A 77 8.62 11.21 -7.18
CA GLU A 77 8.22 12.30 -8.08
C GLU A 77 7.11 11.86 -9.04
N SER A 78 6.12 12.73 -9.23
CA SER A 78 4.96 12.44 -10.10
C SER A 78 5.33 12.20 -11.56
N GLY A 79 6.50 12.72 -11.98
CA GLY A 79 7.02 12.62 -13.34
C GLY A 79 6.34 13.54 -14.36
N LEU A 80 5.40 14.40 -13.95
CA LEU A 80 4.92 15.50 -14.79
C LEU A 80 6.00 16.57 -14.84
N MET A 81 6.42 16.99 -16.04
CA MET A 81 7.52 17.96 -16.22
C MET A 81 7.04 19.38 -16.56
N ALA A 82 5.80 19.52 -17.04
CA ALA A 82 5.22 20.80 -17.45
C ALA A 82 3.70 20.81 -17.21
N GLY A 83 3.12 22.00 -17.12
CA GLY A 83 1.67 22.16 -17.09
C GLY A 83 1.02 21.64 -18.36
N THR A 84 -0.25 21.22 -18.27
CA THR A 84 -1.00 20.65 -19.38
C THR A 84 -2.43 21.17 -19.43
N ALA A 85 -2.88 21.51 -20.64
CA ALA A 85 -4.27 21.87 -20.90
C ALA A 85 -5.21 20.65 -20.96
N GLU A 86 -4.68 19.43 -20.99
CA GLU A 86 -5.49 18.19 -20.98
C GLU A 86 -6.39 18.09 -19.73
N VAL A 87 -6.00 18.75 -18.64
CA VAL A 87 -6.81 18.81 -17.41
C VAL A 87 -8.19 19.41 -17.64
N TYR A 88 -8.37 20.28 -18.63
CA TYR A 88 -9.68 20.84 -19.00
C TYR A 88 -10.56 19.86 -19.78
N LYS A 89 -10.04 18.69 -20.15
CA LYS A 89 -10.82 17.62 -20.80
C LYS A 89 -11.10 16.49 -19.82
N HIS A 90 -10.03 15.90 -19.27
CA HIS A 90 -10.16 14.71 -18.42
C HIS A 90 -10.50 15.06 -16.96
N GLU A 91 -10.27 16.31 -16.54
CA GLU A 91 -10.61 16.80 -15.19
C GLU A 91 -10.09 15.90 -14.05
N ILE A 92 -8.89 15.34 -14.22
CA ILE A 92 -8.25 14.49 -13.22
C ILE A 92 -7.64 15.42 -12.18
N PRO A 93 -8.05 15.38 -10.90
CA PRO A 93 -7.47 16.23 -9.87
C PRO A 93 -5.97 15.95 -9.68
N GLY A 94 -5.21 16.96 -9.24
CA GLY A 94 -3.75 16.87 -9.11
C GLY A 94 -3.27 15.63 -8.33
N GLY A 95 -3.83 15.39 -7.15
CA GLY A 95 -3.50 14.22 -6.34
C GLY A 95 -3.86 12.89 -7.01
N GLN A 96 -4.97 12.82 -7.74
CA GLN A 96 -5.34 11.63 -8.50
C GLN A 96 -4.39 11.40 -9.68
N TYR A 97 -3.96 12.46 -10.37
CA TYR A 97 -3.01 12.36 -11.48
C TYR A 97 -1.68 11.76 -11.02
N SER A 98 -1.14 12.24 -9.90
CA SER A 98 0.10 11.72 -9.31
C SER A 98 -0.02 10.26 -8.84
N ASN A 99 -1.23 9.81 -8.46
CA ASN A 99 -1.48 8.42 -8.05
C ASN A 99 -1.77 7.48 -9.22
N LEU A 100 -2.33 7.98 -10.33
CA LEU A 100 -2.79 7.17 -11.45
C LEU A 100 -1.63 6.47 -12.17
N LYS A 101 -0.48 7.16 -12.31
CA LYS A 101 0.69 6.57 -12.98
C LYS A 101 1.29 5.39 -12.20
N PRO A 102 1.58 5.49 -10.88
CA PRO A 102 1.97 4.32 -10.09
C PRO A 102 0.96 3.16 -10.15
N GLN A 103 -0.35 3.46 -10.14
CA GLN A 103 -1.40 2.44 -10.27
C GLN A 103 -1.34 1.75 -11.64
N ALA A 104 -1.26 2.52 -12.73
CA ALA A 104 -1.13 1.99 -14.08
C ALA A 104 0.14 1.12 -14.24
N ILE A 105 1.27 1.53 -13.66
CA ILE A 105 2.51 0.75 -13.65
C ILE A 105 2.29 -0.59 -12.94
N SER A 106 1.63 -0.60 -11.76
CA SER A 106 1.35 -1.82 -11.01
C SER A 106 0.46 -2.82 -11.77
N LEU A 107 -0.35 -2.33 -12.71
CA LEU A 107 -1.23 -3.13 -13.57
C LEU A 107 -0.60 -3.47 -14.94
N GLY A 108 0.65 -3.07 -15.20
CA GLY A 108 1.31 -3.27 -16.50
C GLY A 108 0.77 -2.39 -17.62
N LEU A 109 0.13 -1.25 -17.29
CA LEU A 109 -0.49 -0.30 -18.21
C LEU A 109 0.31 1.01 -18.37
N ALA A 110 1.60 1.00 -18.01
CA ALA A 110 2.44 2.20 -18.03
C ALA A 110 2.41 2.92 -19.40
N ASP A 111 2.42 2.17 -20.50
CA ASP A 111 2.42 2.70 -21.87
C ASP A 111 1.02 3.07 -22.39
N ARG A 112 -0.02 2.93 -21.56
CA ARG A 112 -1.43 3.15 -21.93
C ARG A 112 -2.05 4.32 -21.18
N MET A 113 -1.23 5.22 -20.63
CA MET A 113 -1.70 6.38 -19.86
C MET A 113 -2.64 7.29 -20.65
N ASP A 114 -2.42 7.47 -21.96
CA ASP A 114 -3.30 8.28 -22.80
C ASP A 114 -4.68 7.66 -22.98
N ASP A 115 -4.75 6.33 -23.04
CA ASP A 115 -6.02 5.62 -23.12
C ASP A 115 -6.75 5.65 -21.77
N ILE A 116 -6.02 5.61 -20.65
CA ILE A 116 -6.60 5.78 -19.31
C ILE A 116 -7.17 7.20 -19.17
N LYS A 117 -6.47 8.24 -19.64
CA LYS A 117 -6.96 9.63 -19.60
C LYS A 117 -8.24 9.81 -20.43
N LYS A 118 -8.33 9.20 -21.61
CA LYS A 118 -9.55 9.20 -22.44
C LYS A 118 -10.69 8.44 -21.78
N ALA A 119 -10.42 7.24 -21.27
CA ALA A 119 -11.42 6.46 -20.55
C ALA A 119 -11.91 7.19 -19.29
N TYR A 120 -11.07 7.96 -18.62
CA TYR A 120 -11.45 8.77 -17.46
C TYR A 120 -12.49 9.84 -17.81
N GLU A 121 -12.33 10.53 -18.95
CA GLU A 121 -13.32 11.47 -19.50
C GLU A 121 -14.63 10.75 -19.83
N GLU A 122 -14.56 9.62 -20.54
CA GLU A 122 -15.75 8.84 -20.92
C GLU A 122 -16.51 8.33 -19.69
N VAL A 123 -15.79 7.85 -18.67
CA VAL A 123 -16.38 7.37 -17.42
C VAL A 123 -17.07 8.50 -16.65
N ASN A 124 -16.50 9.70 -16.64
CA ASN A 124 -17.16 10.85 -16.00
C ASN A 124 -18.55 11.10 -16.63
N LEU A 125 -18.62 11.10 -17.96
CA LEU A 125 -19.89 11.27 -18.68
C LEU A 125 -20.84 10.09 -18.46
N LEU A 126 -20.32 8.86 -18.40
CA LEU A 126 -21.12 7.67 -18.09
C LEU A 126 -21.77 7.73 -16.70
N PHE A 127 -21.11 8.37 -15.74
CA PHE A 127 -21.66 8.60 -14.40
C PHE A 127 -22.57 9.81 -14.30
N GLY A 128 -22.80 10.55 -15.40
CA GLY A 128 -23.68 11.72 -15.42
C GLY A 128 -22.97 13.04 -15.13
N ASP A 129 -21.67 13.13 -15.44
CA ASP A 129 -20.84 14.33 -15.25
C ASP A 129 -20.74 14.78 -13.78
N ILE A 130 -20.01 13.99 -12.99
CA ILE A 130 -19.95 14.16 -11.55
C ILE A 130 -18.81 15.08 -11.10
N VAL A 131 -18.95 15.61 -9.88
CA VAL A 131 -17.84 16.25 -9.17
C VAL A 131 -16.80 15.18 -8.80
N LYS A 132 -15.56 15.39 -9.26
CA LYS A 132 -14.44 14.46 -9.08
C LYS A 132 -13.46 14.99 -8.04
N VAL A 133 -13.56 14.46 -6.83
CA VAL A 133 -12.64 14.68 -5.71
C VAL A 133 -12.52 13.36 -4.94
N THR A 134 -11.54 13.20 -4.04
CA THR A 134 -11.50 11.96 -3.24
C THR A 134 -12.79 11.81 -2.42
N PRO A 135 -13.47 10.65 -2.45
CA PRO A 135 -13.12 9.41 -3.16
C PRO A 135 -13.72 9.23 -4.58
N SER A 136 -14.67 10.06 -5.05
CA SER A 136 -15.29 9.91 -6.38
C SER A 136 -14.28 9.91 -7.55
N SER A 137 -13.21 10.72 -7.48
CA SER A 137 -12.15 10.75 -8.49
C SER A 137 -11.38 9.43 -8.58
N LYS A 138 -11.27 8.69 -7.47
CA LYS A 138 -10.68 7.35 -7.44
C LYS A 138 -11.62 6.37 -8.16
N VAL A 139 -12.92 6.44 -7.90
CA VAL A 139 -13.92 5.55 -8.53
C VAL A 139 -13.91 5.69 -10.06
N VAL A 140 -13.88 6.93 -10.56
CA VAL A 140 -13.72 7.21 -12.00
C VAL A 140 -12.42 6.58 -12.54
N GLY A 141 -11.32 6.73 -11.80
CA GLY A 141 -10.03 6.15 -12.16
C GLY A 141 -10.03 4.63 -12.18
N ASP A 142 -10.63 3.98 -11.19
CA ASP A 142 -10.73 2.53 -11.08
C ASP A 142 -11.54 1.96 -12.26
N LEU A 143 -12.67 2.58 -12.65
CA LEU A 143 -13.43 2.14 -13.82
C LEU A 143 -12.68 2.41 -15.13
N ALA A 144 -12.03 3.56 -15.27
CA ALA A 144 -11.23 3.88 -16.45
C ALA A 144 -10.11 2.86 -16.68
N MET A 145 -9.35 2.53 -15.62
CA MET A 145 -8.33 1.48 -15.69
C MET A 145 -8.94 0.12 -16.01
N PHE A 146 -10.06 -0.25 -15.37
CA PHE A 146 -10.76 -1.49 -15.65
C PHE A 146 -11.18 -1.61 -17.12
N MET A 147 -11.72 -0.53 -17.71
CA MET A 147 -12.09 -0.50 -19.13
C MET A 147 -10.87 -0.67 -20.03
N VAL A 148 -9.77 0.03 -19.75
CA VAL A 148 -8.54 -0.07 -20.55
C VAL A 148 -7.91 -1.47 -20.47
N THR A 149 -7.84 -2.05 -19.27
CA THR A 149 -7.32 -3.41 -19.05
C THR A 149 -8.12 -4.45 -19.83
N ASN A 150 -9.46 -4.33 -19.79
CA ASN A 150 -10.37 -5.30 -20.42
C ASN A 150 -10.72 -4.95 -21.88
N LYS A 151 -10.11 -3.89 -22.43
CA LYS A 151 -10.36 -3.39 -23.80
C LYS A 151 -11.86 -3.13 -24.05
N LEU A 152 -12.52 -2.50 -23.08
CA LEU A 152 -13.94 -2.19 -23.13
C LEU A 152 -14.15 -0.77 -23.61
N THR A 153 -15.10 -0.59 -24.52
CA THR A 153 -15.70 0.70 -24.86
C THR A 153 -16.83 1.04 -23.89
N LYS A 154 -17.32 2.29 -23.93
CA LYS A 154 -18.52 2.67 -23.17
C LYS A 154 -19.75 1.85 -23.59
N GLU A 155 -19.88 1.52 -24.87
CA GLU A 155 -20.97 0.67 -25.39
C GLU A 155 -20.88 -0.79 -24.91
N ASP A 156 -19.66 -1.30 -24.71
CA ASP A 156 -19.46 -2.64 -24.14
C ASP A 156 -20.05 -2.76 -22.73
N LEU A 157 -20.06 -1.67 -21.95
CA LEU A 157 -20.65 -1.70 -20.61
C LEU A 157 -22.16 -1.96 -20.66
N PHE A 158 -22.87 -1.42 -21.65
CA PHE A 158 -24.31 -1.62 -21.79
C PHE A 158 -24.67 -2.96 -22.44
N THR A 159 -23.81 -3.46 -23.33
CA THR A 159 -24.07 -4.71 -24.05
C THR A 159 -23.59 -5.97 -23.33
N ARG A 160 -22.49 -5.86 -22.57
CA ARG A 160 -21.82 -7.00 -21.91
C ARG A 160 -21.72 -6.87 -20.39
N GLY A 161 -22.08 -5.71 -19.83
CA GLY A 161 -21.86 -5.39 -18.42
C GLY A 161 -22.50 -6.35 -17.42
N GLU A 162 -23.62 -6.99 -17.77
CA GLU A 162 -24.28 -7.99 -16.92
C GLU A 162 -23.35 -9.17 -16.56
N THR A 163 -22.42 -9.51 -17.45
CA THR A 163 -21.43 -10.58 -17.26
C THR A 163 -20.11 -10.11 -16.64
N LEU A 164 -19.92 -8.79 -16.52
CA LEU A 164 -18.69 -8.22 -15.98
C LEU A 164 -18.73 -8.16 -14.45
N SER A 165 -17.54 -8.20 -13.85
CA SER A 165 -17.31 -7.99 -12.42
C SER A 165 -16.65 -6.62 -12.24
N PHE A 166 -17.48 -5.60 -11.98
CA PHE A 166 -17.02 -4.23 -11.79
C PHE A 166 -16.20 -4.06 -10.50
N PRO A 167 -15.29 -3.08 -10.45
CA PRO A 167 -14.56 -2.75 -9.22
C PRO A 167 -15.51 -2.41 -8.05
N GLU A 168 -15.16 -2.82 -6.83
CA GLU A 168 -15.99 -2.60 -5.64
C GLU A 168 -16.24 -1.11 -5.36
N SER A 169 -15.26 -0.25 -5.67
CA SER A 169 -15.41 1.20 -5.54
C SER A 169 -16.53 1.77 -6.43
N VAL A 170 -16.71 1.21 -7.63
CA VAL A 170 -17.77 1.59 -8.57
C VAL A 170 -19.13 1.12 -8.07
N LYS A 171 -19.21 -0.12 -7.60
CA LYS A 171 -20.42 -0.67 -6.98
C LYS A 171 -20.84 0.15 -5.77
N GLY A 172 -19.93 0.40 -4.83
CA GLY A 172 -20.22 1.17 -3.62
C GLY A 172 -20.70 2.58 -3.94
N MET A 173 -20.07 3.27 -4.90
CA MET A 173 -20.52 4.59 -5.33
C MET A 173 -21.93 4.57 -5.91
N LEU A 174 -22.21 3.64 -6.84
CA LEU A 174 -23.53 3.54 -7.48
C LEU A 174 -24.61 2.98 -6.54
N ARG A 175 -24.23 2.23 -5.50
CA ARG A 175 -25.11 1.77 -4.43
C ARG A 175 -25.56 2.92 -3.52
N GLY A 176 -24.75 3.98 -3.43
CA GLY A 176 -25.03 5.17 -2.63
C GLY A 176 -24.08 5.39 -1.46
N ASP A 177 -23.03 4.55 -1.30
CA ASP A 177 -22.09 4.61 -0.17
C ASP A 177 -21.33 5.94 -0.07
N LEU A 178 -21.25 6.69 -1.18
CA LEU A 178 -20.61 8.00 -1.25
C LEU A 178 -21.61 9.17 -1.31
N GLY A 179 -22.90 8.89 -1.09
CA GLY A 179 -23.98 9.84 -1.27
C GLY A 179 -24.53 9.85 -2.70
N GLN A 180 -25.27 10.91 -3.02
CA GLN A 180 -25.94 11.10 -4.31
C GLN A 180 -25.32 12.28 -5.07
N PRO A 181 -25.04 12.13 -6.38
CA PRO A 181 -24.65 13.26 -7.22
C PRO A 181 -25.88 14.14 -7.51
N ASP A 182 -25.64 15.36 -7.97
CA ASP A 182 -26.71 16.19 -8.50
C ASP A 182 -27.39 15.48 -9.69
N GLY A 183 -28.72 15.51 -9.74
CA GLY A 183 -29.50 14.77 -10.73
C GLY A 183 -29.59 13.24 -10.54
N GLY A 184 -28.84 12.66 -9.61
CA GLY A 184 -28.84 11.23 -9.31
C GLY A 184 -28.08 10.36 -10.32
N TRP A 185 -28.07 9.04 -10.10
CA TRP A 185 -27.29 8.11 -10.93
C TRP A 185 -28.01 7.72 -12.25
N PRO A 186 -27.27 7.52 -13.35
CA PRO A 186 -27.84 6.95 -14.59
C PRO A 186 -28.40 5.54 -14.36
N LYS A 187 -29.73 5.42 -14.40
CA LYS A 187 -30.48 4.23 -13.94
C LYS A 187 -30.07 2.93 -14.63
N GLU A 188 -29.82 2.97 -15.93
CA GLU A 188 -29.46 1.77 -16.68
C GLU A 188 -28.07 1.26 -16.29
N LEU A 189 -27.08 2.16 -16.20
CA LEU A 189 -25.73 1.81 -15.74
C LEU A 189 -25.75 1.32 -14.29
N GLN A 190 -26.50 2.00 -13.41
CA GLN A 190 -26.67 1.59 -12.02
C GLN A 190 -27.22 0.16 -11.92
N ARG A 191 -28.26 -0.17 -12.70
CA ARG A 191 -28.83 -1.52 -12.75
C ARG A 191 -27.80 -2.56 -13.20
N ILE A 192 -27.04 -2.28 -14.26
CA ILE A 192 -26.03 -3.20 -14.81
C ILE A 192 -24.90 -3.48 -13.81
N VAL A 193 -24.44 -2.44 -13.12
CA VAL A 193 -23.32 -2.57 -12.16
C VAL A 193 -23.75 -3.27 -10.87
N LEU A 194 -24.91 -2.88 -10.33
CA LEU A 194 -25.41 -3.40 -9.05
C LEU A 194 -26.08 -4.77 -9.17
N LYS A 195 -26.63 -5.10 -10.34
CA LYS A 195 -27.38 -6.34 -10.58
C LYS A 195 -28.52 -6.46 -9.58
N ASP A 196 -28.42 -7.38 -8.63
CA ASP A 196 -29.42 -7.61 -7.58
C ASP A 196 -29.22 -6.74 -6.33
N GLU A 197 -28.07 -6.05 -6.20
CA GLU A 197 -27.78 -5.17 -5.07
C GLU A 197 -28.70 -3.94 -5.09
N GLN A 198 -29.36 -3.66 -3.96
CA GLN A 198 -30.29 -2.53 -3.86
C GLN A 198 -29.55 -1.22 -3.57
N PRO A 199 -29.69 -0.18 -4.41
CA PRO A 199 -29.17 1.14 -4.09
C PRO A 199 -30.04 1.82 -3.03
N TYR A 200 -29.45 2.77 -2.32
CA TYR A 200 -30.12 3.67 -1.38
C TYR A 200 -29.80 5.12 -1.70
N THR A 201 -30.63 6.04 -1.17
CA THR A 201 -30.58 7.48 -1.50
C THR A 201 -30.50 8.38 -0.29
N ASP A 202 -30.71 7.84 0.91
CA ASP A 202 -30.51 8.53 2.17
C ASP A 202 -29.02 8.56 2.55
N LEU A 203 -28.72 9.18 3.70
CA LEU A 203 -27.34 9.40 4.11
C LEU A 203 -26.64 8.06 4.41
N PRO A 204 -25.43 7.81 3.89
CA PRO A 204 -24.72 6.54 4.09
C PRO A 204 -24.52 6.17 5.55
N ASN A 205 -24.33 7.16 6.43
CA ASN A 205 -24.14 6.92 7.86
C ASN A 205 -25.40 6.39 8.58
N ALA A 206 -26.60 6.51 7.97
CA ALA A 206 -27.82 5.92 8.51
C ALA A 206 -27.78 4.38 8.53
N HIS A 207 -26.95 3.78 7.67
CA HIS A 207 -26.77 2.35 7.52
C HIS A 207 -25.62 1.78 8.38
N LEU A 208 -24.93 2.63 9.14
CA LEU A 208 -23.82 2.24 9.99
C LEU A 208 -24.28 2.06 11.45
N PRO A 209 -23.87 0.98 12.13
CA PRO A 209 -24.12 0.87 13.56
C PRO A 209 -23.34 1.98 14.31
N PRO A 210 -23.93 2.58 15.36
CA PRO A 210 -23.22 3.55 16.18
C PRO A 210 -22.02 2.90 16.86
N VAL A 211 -20.93 3.65 16.98
CA VAL A 211 -19.72 3.22 17.69
C VAL A 211 -19.95 3.35 19.19
N ASP A 212 -19.66 2.28 19.93
CA ASP A 212 -19.65 2.30 21.40
C ASP A 212 -18.26 2.71 21.86
N PHE A 213 -18.04 4.02 21.95
CA PHE A 213 -16.71 4.57 22.24
C PHE A 213 -16.14 4.12 23.58
N GLU A 214 -16.97 3.94 24.61
CA GLU A 214 -16.50 3.53 25.93
C GLU A 214 -16.01 2.07 25.90
N LYS A 215 -16.87 1.16 25.45
CA LYS A 215 -16.57 -0.27 25.43
C LYS A 215 -15.47 -0.62 24.43
N GLU A 216 -15.53 -0.02 23.24
CA GLU A 216 -14.54 -0.32 22.20
C GLU A 216 -13.17 0.27 22.55
N PHE A 217 -13.11 1.43 23.21
CA PHE A 217 -11.85 1.99 23.66
C PHE A 217 -11.18 1.14 24.75
N GLU A 218 -11.96 0.66 25.73
CA GLU A 218 -11.44 -0.30 26.73
C GLU A 218 -10.92 -1.59 26.09
N THR A 219 -11.59 -2.08 25.04
CA THR A 219 -11.17 -3.27 24.30
C THR A 219 -9.87 -3.02 23.55
N PHE A 220 -9.77 -1.88 22.87
CA PHE A 220 -8.56 -1.44 22.19
C PHE A 220 -7.35 -1.35 23.14
N GLN A 221 -7.53 -0.73 24.31
CA GLN A 221 -6.46 -0.57 25.30
C GLN A 221 -5.91 -1.92 25.81
N LYS A 222 -6.74 -2.96 25.85
CA LYS A 222 -6.32 -4.33 26.22
C LYS A 222 -5.53 -5.03 25.11
N GLN A 223 -5.75 -4.63 23.85
CA GLN A 223 -5.13 -5.26 22.68
C GLN A 223 -3.76 -4.64 22.34
N TYR A 224 -3.58 -3.34 22.56
CA TYR A 224 -2.37 -2.61 22.16
C TYR A 224 -1.64 -2.01 23.36
N ASP A 225 -0.57 -2.67 23.81
CA ASP A 225 0.35 -2.12 24.81
C ASP A 225 1.06 -0.85 24.29
N ASN A 226 1.32 0.09 25.20
CA ASN A 226 1.93 1.40 24.89
C ASN A 226 1.15 2.33 23.95
N TYR A 227 -0.03 1.93 23.45
CA TYR A 227 -0.98 2.78 22.74
C TYR A 227 -2.28 2.84 23.52
N GLN A 228 -2.46 3.92 24.27
CA GLN A 228 -3.52 4.04 25.26
C GLN A 228 -4.30 5.34 25.08
N GLY A 229 -3.91 6.18 24.12
CA GLY A 229 -4.55 7.46 23.84
C GLY A 229 -5.82 7.27 23.03
N PHE A 230 -6.79 8.16 23.23
CA PHE A 230 -8.01 8.17 22.44
C PHE A 230 -7.72 8.42 20.94
N SER A 231 -6.68 9.19 20.62
CA SER A 231 -6.22 9.38 19.24
C SER A 231 -5.70 8.09 18.59
N ASP A 232 -5.07 7.19 19.36
CA ASP A 232 -4.63 5.88 18.85
C ASP A 232 -5.85 5.01 18.52
N PHE A 233 -6.84 5.02 19.43
CA PHE A 233 -8.12 4.36 19.20
C PHE A 233 -8.85 4.90 17.97
N LEU A 234 -8.92 6.23 17.79
CA LEU A 234 -9.51 6.82 16.59
C LEU A 234 -8.73 6.43 15.34
N SER A 235 -7.39 6.42 15.39
CA SER A 235 -6.55 5.98 14.27
C SER A 235 -6.85 4.52 13.88
N TRP A 236 -7.01 3.66 14.89
CA TRP A 236 -7.46 2.28 14.69
C TRP A 236 -8.90 2.20 14.16
N LYS A 237 -9.85 3.01 14.64
CA LYS A 237 -11.22 3.03 14.11
C LYS A 237 -11.27 3.47 12.65
N PHE A 238 -10.44 4.45 12.24
CA PHE A 238 -10.35 4.87 10.84
C PHE A 238 -9.64 3.84 9.96
N TYR A 239 -8.57 3.22 10.45
CA TYR A 239 -7.76 2.29 9.67
C TYR A 239 -7.29 1.05 10.47
N PRO A 240 -8.19 0.10 10.80
CA PRO A 240 -7.87 -0.98 11.75
C PRO A 240 -6.67 -1.84 11.32
N LYS A 241 -6.68 -2.26 10.05
CA LYS A 241 -5.61 -3.09 9.48
C LYS A 241 -4.28 -2.33 9.36
N VAL A 242 -4.32 -1.06 8.97
CA VAL A 242 -3.10 -0.23 8.84
C VAL A 242 -2.51 0.03 10.22
N PHE A 243 -3.35 0.28 11.22
CA PHE A 243 -2.92 0.46 12.60
C PHE A 243 -2.30 -0.83 13.15
N ASP A 244 -2.88 -2.01 12.88
CA ASP A 244 -2.30 -3.30 13.25
C ASP A 244 -0.90 -3.52 12.65
N GLU A 245 -0.75 -3.22 11.37
CA GLU A 245 0.52 -3.34 10.66
C GLU A 245 1.55 -2.34 11.21
N TYR A 246 1.14 -1.08 11.44
CA TYR A 246 1.94 -0.06 12.10
C TYR A 246 2.39 -0.49 13.50
N TYR A 247 1.48 -1.02 14.32
CA TYR A 247 1.76 -1.48 15.66
C TYR A 247 2.78 -2.62 15.67
N ARG A 248 2.61 -3.63 14.80
CA ARG A 248 3.60 -4.72 14.65
C ARG A 248 4.94 -4.20 14.16
N PHE A 249 4.94 -3.28 13.20
CA PHE A 249 6.14 -2.64 12.70
C PHE A 249 6.88 -1.90 13.82
N ARG A 250 6.17 -1.12 14.64
CA ARG A 250 6.73 -0.39 15.80
C ARG A 250 7.24 -1.35 16.88
N LYS A 251 6.57 -2.47 17.13
CA LYS A 251 7.09 -3.51 18.03
C LYS A 251 8.38 -4.13 17.53
N GLN A 252 8.51 -4.33 16.22
CA GLN A 252 9.68 -4.96 15.62
C GLN A 252 10.87 -4.00 15.48
N TYR A 253 10.62 -2.77 15.04
CA TYR A 253 11.67 -1.83 14.63
C TYR A 253 11.80 -0.60 15.54
N GLY A 254 10.88 -0.42 16.49
CA GLY A 254 10.85 0.76 17.35
C GLY A 254 10.42 2.02 16.59
N ASP A 255 10.85 3.17 17.11
CA ASP A 255 10.58 4.46 16.48
C ASP A 255 11.59 4.79 15.38
N VAL A 256 11.10 4.78 14.14
CA VAL A 256 11.89 5.09 12.95
C VAL A 256 11.72 6.53 12.46
N SER A 257 10.83 7.34 13.06
CA SER A 257 10.59 8.72 12.59
C SER A 257 11.77 9.66 12.88
N SER A 258 12.63 9.30 13.84
CA SER A 258 13.86 10.03 14.15
C SER A 258 15.03 9.71 13.21
N LEU A 259 14.88 8.72 12.32
CA LEU A 259 15.93 8.41 11.34
C LEU A 259 16.03 9.53 10.30
N PRO A 260 17.24 9.94 9.88
CA PRO A 260 17.38 10.84 8.75
C PRO A 260 16.70 10.23 7.51
N THR A 261 15.96 11.04 6.76
CA THR A 261 15.14 10.60 5.62
C THR A 261 15.92 9.75 4.60
N VAL A 262 17.16 10.14 4.29
CA VAL A 262 18.03 9.40 3.37
C VAL A 262 18.31 7.99 3.91
N ASN A 263 18.62 7.85 5.20
CA ASN A 263 18.91 6.55 5.80
C ASN A 263 17.65 5.71 6.02
N PHE A 264 16.50 6.35 6.25
CA PHE A 264 15.20 5.66 6.30
C PHE A 264 14.89 4.95 4.97
N PHE A 265 15.08 5.62 3.83
CA PHE A 265 14.78 5.04 2.52
C PHE A 265 15.88 4.16 1.96
N TYR A 266 17.15 4.50 2.18
CA TYR A 266 18.28 3.94 1.43
C TYR A 266 19.32 3.22 2.31
N GLY A 267 19.12 3.21 3.63
CA GLY A 267 20.06 2.61 4.59
C GLY A 267 21.33 3.43 4.76
N MET A 268 22.41 2.77 5.21
CA MET A 268 23.72 3.40 5.43
C MET A 268 24.76 2.88 4.44
N LYS A 269 25.69 3.74 4.06
CA LYS A 269 26.90 3.40 3.30
C LYS A 269 27.99 2.86 4.24
N PRO A 270 28.89 1.98 3.78
CA PRO A 270 30.02 1.54 4.59
C PRO A 270 30.84 2.73 5.10
N ASN A 271 31.17 2.71 6.40
CA ASN A 271 31.83 3.80 7.13
C ASN A 271 31.01 5.09 7.33
N GLU A 272 29.76 5.15 6.90
CA GLU A 272 28.86 6.26 7.23
C GLU A 272 28.54 6.25 8.73
N GLU A 273 28.49 7.44 9.32
CA GLU A 273 28.12 7.68 10.71
C GLU A 273 26.94 8.63 10.75
N ILE A 274 25.91 8.27 11.50
CA ILE A 274 24.68 9.05 11.68
C ILE A 274 24.39 9.26 13.16
N LEU A 275 23.67 10.35 13.43
CA LEU A 275 23.11 10.69 14.73
C LEU A 275 21.60 10.44 14.69
N VAL A 276 21.08 9.72 15.68
CA VAL A 276 19.64 9.45 15.80
C VAL A 276 19.17 9.84 17.20
N ASP A 277 18.31 10.85 17.27
CA ASP A 277 17.75 11.33 18.53
C ASP A 277 16.54 10.47 18.94
N ILE A 278 16.68 9.77 20.07
CA ILE A 278 15.64 8.86 20.59
C ILE A 278 14.88 9.43 21.79
N GLY A 279 15.16 10.69 22.13
CA GLY A 279 14.53 11.43 23.23
C GLY A 279 15.41 12.56 23.72
N THR A 280 14.86 13.42 24.59
CA THR A 280 15.58 14.58 25.12
C THR A 280 16.90 14.17 25.78
N GLY A 281 18.01 14.68 25.26
CA GLY A 281 19.36 14.39 25.75
C GLY A 281 19.89 12.98 25.45
N LYS A 282 19.20 12.21 24.59
CA LYS A 282 19.61 10.84 24.21
C LYS A 282 19.78 10.75 22.69
N THR A 283 21.03 10.75 22.24
CA THR A 283 21.40 10.59 20.85
C THR A 283 22.20 9.30 20.68
N LEU A 284 21.84 8.50 19.68
CA LEU A 284 22.59 7.32 19.26
C LEU A 284 23.59 7.74 18.17
N LEU A 285 24.86 7.47 18.39
CA LEU A 285 25.90 7.54 17.37
C LEU A 285 26.03 6.16 16.72
N ILE A 286 25.59 6.04 15.48
CA ILE A 286 25.56 4.78 14.74
C ILE A 286 26.50 4.90 13.55
N ARG A 287 27.51 4.04 13.48
CA ARG A 287 28.40 3.92 12.32
C ARG A 287 28.31 2.53 11.72
N LEU A 288 28.02 2.43 10.42
CA LEU A 288 28.07 1.16 9.72
C LEU A 288 29.53 0.79 9.46
N LEU A 289 30.00 -0.34 10.00
CA LEU A 289 31.37 -0.80 9.82
C LEU A 289 31.48 -1.66 8.56
N TYR A 290 30.67 -2.72 8.49
CA TYR A 290 30.76 -3.71 7.43
C TYR A 290 29.47 -4.53 7.32
N VAL A 291 29.10 -4.90 6.09
CA VAL A 291 28.03 -5.86 5.79
C VAL A 291 28.69 -7.10 5.21
N ALA A 292 28.42 -8.27 5.78
CA ALA A 292 28.96 -9.53 5.28
C ALA A 292 28.62 -9.76 3.80
N ALA A 293 29.64 -10.09 3.01
CA ALA A 293 29.51 -10.32 1.57
C ALA A 293 28.71 -11.60 1.24
N GLU A 294 28.74 -12.58 2.13
CA GLU A 294 27.98 -13.83 1.99
C GLU A 294 26.82 -13.88 2.99
N THR A 295 25.80 -14.67 2.66
CA THR A 295 24.75 -15.05 3.60
C THR A 295 25.11 -16.35 4.29
N ASP A 296 24.59 -16.56 5.49
CA ASP A 296 24.54 -17.90 6.08
C ASP A 296 23.62 -18.85 5.28
N ASP A 297 23.54 -20.11 5.71
CA ASP A 297 22.69 -21.13 5.09
C ASP A 297 21.19 -20.80 5.16
N ASN A 298 20.81 -19.94 6.12
CA ASN A 298 19.47 -19.42 6.28
C ASN A 298 19.23 -18.16 5.45
N GLY A 299 20.19 -17.68 4.65
CA GLY A 299 20.04 -16.46 3.86
C GLY A 299 20.13 -15.16 4.68
N ASN A 300 20.67 -15.17 5.89
CA ASN A 300 20.91 -13.99 6.71
C ASN A 300 22.32 -13.42 6.47
N ARG A 301 22.44 -12.09 6.49
CA ARG A 301 23.72 -11.37 6.49
C ARG A 301 24.01 -10.82 7.87
N ALA A 302 25.23 -11.04 8.34
CA ALA A 302 25.75 -10.32 9.50
C ALA A 302 26.10 -8.87 9.13
N VAL A 303 25.57 -7.91 9.88
CA VAL A 303 25.82 -6.48 9.72
C VAL A 303 26.47 -5.96 11.00
N PHE A 304 27.62 -5.31 10.85
CA PHE A 304 28.41 -4.81 11.98
C PHE A 304 28.31 -3.29 12.06
N PHE A 305 27.96 -2.81 13.24
CA PHE A 305 27.86 -1.39 13.58
C PHE A 305 28.81 -1.04 14.72
N ARG A 306 29.20 0.22 14.80
CA ARG A 306 29.65 0.84 16.03
C ARG A 306 28.52 1.70 16.57
N LEU A 307 28.01 1.35 17.75
CA LEU A 307 26.95 2.05 18.45
C LEU A 307 27.52 2.66 19.73
N ASN A 308 27.57 3.98 19.82
CA ASN A 308 28.12 4.72 20.97
C ASN A 308 29.52 4.19 21.40
N GLY A 309 30.39 3.97 20.40
CA GLY A 309 31.76 3.47 20.61
C GLY A 309 31.88 1.94 20.75
N GLN A 310 30.79 1.20 20.91
CA GLN A 310 30.81 -0.25 21.04
C GLN A 310 30.46 -0.96 19.73
N THR A 311 31.22 -1.99 19.37
CA THR A 311 30.87 -2.84 18.22
C THR A 311 29.66 -3.69 18.55
N ARG A 312 28.69 -3.72 17.63
CA ARG A 312 27.48 -4.54 17.66
C ARG A 312 27.33 -5.26 16.33
N SER A 313 26.80 -6.46 16.36
CA SER A 313 26.44 -7.22 15.16
C SER A 313 24.95 -7.54 15.19
N VAL A 314 24.31 -7.47 14.03
CA VAL A 314 22.90 -7.83 13.84
C VAL A 314 22.80 -8.73 12.61
N GLU A 315 22.00 -9.79 12.70
CA GLU A 315 21.69 -10.65 11.56
C GLU A 315 20.43 -10.14 10.85
N VAL A 316 20.52 -9.95 9.54
CA VAL A 316 19.42 -9.43 8.71
C VAL A 316 19.18 -10.39 7.55
N LYS A 317 17.95 -10.88 7.42
CA LYS A 317 17.54 -11.72 6.29
C LYS A 317 17.69 -10.96 4.97
N ASP A 318 18.50 -11.48 4.05
CA ASP A 318 18.61 -10.94 2.70
C ASP A 318 17.47 -11.49 1.83
N ARG A 319 16.52 -10.62 1.48
CA ARG A 319 15.35 -10.99 0.65
C ARG A 319 15.71 -11.27 -0.81
N LYS A 320 16.90 -10.87 -1.28
CA LYS A 320 17.38 -11.14 -2.65
C LYS A 320 18.24 -12.40 -2.73
N ALA A 321 18.79 -12.84 -1.60
CA ALA A 321 19.54 -14.09 -1.56
C ALA A 321 18.60 -15.25 -1.86
N GLN A 322 18.96 -16.07 -2.85
CA GLN A 322 18.32 -17.37 -3.02
C GLN A 322 18.66 -18.19 -1.78
N VAL A 323 17.64 -18.53 -0.98
CA VAL A 323 17.83 -19.42 0.17
C VAL A 323 18.32 -20.75 -0.40
N LYS A 324 19.59 -21.08 -0.16
CA LYS A 324 20.20 -22.34 -0.66
C LYS A 324 19.52 -23.58 -0.08
N LYS A 325 18.83 -23.44 1.06
CA LYS A 325 18.10 -24.51 1.74
C LYS A 325 16.59 -24.33 1.59
N VAL A 326 15.95 -25.15 0.76
CA VAL A 326 14.49 -25.32 0.79
C VAL A 326 14.14 -26.03 2.09
N THR A 327 13.67 -25.28 3.09
CA THR A 327 13.10 -25.87 4.31
C THR A 327 11.65 -26.24 4.04
N ASN A 328 11.29 -27.49 4.28
CA ASN A 328 9.91 -27.93 4.09
C ASN A 328 9.02 -27.34 5.20
N PRO A 329 7.73 -27.04 4.91
CA PRO A 329 6.77 -26.64 5.93
C PRO A 329 6.69 -27.70 7.05
N LYS A 330 6.58 -27.28 8.31
CA LYS A 330 6.40 -28.22 9.43
C LYS A 330 4.93 -28.55 9.65
N ALA A 331 4.64 -29.79 10.03
CA ALA A 331 3.31 -30.24 10.40
C ALA A 331 2.87 -29.58 11.72
N SER A 332 1.63 -29.10 11.75
CA SER A 332 0.99 -28.45 12.89
C SER A 332 -0.47 -28.90 13.02
N GLY A 333 -0.83 -29.40 14.20
CA GLY A 333 -2.18 -29.90 14.48
C GLY A 333 -2.45 -31.34 14.01
N ALA A 334 -3.64 -31.84 14.32
CA ALA A 334 -4.01 -33.25 14.09
C ALA A 334 -4.32 -33.59 12.62
N ASP A 335 -4.50 -32.57 11.78
CA ASP A 335 -4.82 -32.72 10.36
C ASP A 335 -3.58 -32.70 9.45
N GLN A 336 -2.39 -32.76 10.05
CA GLN A 336 -1.11 -32.71 9.37
C GLN A 336 -0.20 -33.83 9.89
N ILE A 337 0.31 -34.65 8.98
CA ILE A 337 1.19 -35.77 9.28
C ILE A 337 2.60 -35.41 8.81
N GLY A 338 3.48 -35.21 9.77
CA GLY A 338 4.89 -34.88 9.55
C GLY A 338 5.82 -36.09 9.57
N ALA A 339 7.06 -35.88 9.15
CA ALA A 339 8.14 -36.85 9.25
C ALA A 339 8.60 -37.02 10.71
N PRO A 340 8.55 -38.23 11.30
CA PRO A 340 8.93 -38.43 12.71
C PRO A 340 10.44 -38.31 12.98
N LEU A 341 11.26 -38.36 11.93
CA LEU A 341 12.72 -38.30 12.01
C LEU A 341 13.32 -37.79 10.70
N GLN A 342 14.55 -37.28 10.78
CA GLN A 342 15.30 -36.85 9.62
C GLN A 342 15.75 -38.05 8.76
N GLY A 343 15.51 -37.98 7.45
CA GLY A 343 15.86 -39.05 6.52
C GLY A 343 15.47 -38.74 5.08
N ARG A 344 15.50 -39.76 4.22
CA ARG A 344 15.02 -39.67 2.83
C ARG A 344 13.65 -40.31 2.71
N LEU A 345 12.68 -39.61 2.13
CA LEU A 345 11.35 -40.15 1.84
C LEU A 345 11.46 -41.18 0.72
N SER A 346 11.53 -42.47 1.04
CA SER A 346 11.82 -43.53 0.07
C SER A 346 10.61 -43.89 -0.76
N LYS A 347 9.40 -43.81 -0.19
CA LYS A 347 8.15 -44.16 -0.88
C LYS A 347 6.94 -43.42 -0.31
N VAL A 348 5.98 -43.06 -1.16
CA VAL A 348 4.68 -42.51 -0.78
C VAL A 348 3.59 -43.39 -1.37
N PHE A 349 2.71 -43.92 -0.52
CA PHE A 349 1.72 -44.93 -0.90
C PHE A 349 0.35 -44.35 -1.27
N VAL A 350 0.11 -43.07 -0.95
CA VAL A 350 -1.21 -42.44 -1.06
C VAL A 350 -1.21 -41.23 -1.98
N LYS A 351 -2.39 -40.86 -2.50
CA LYS A 351 -2.60 -39.67 -3.33
C LYS A 351 -3.66 -38.74 -2.75
N GLY A 352 -3.64 -37.48 -3.19
CA GLY A 352 -4.69 -36.51 -2.83
C GLY A 352 -6.08 -37.00 -3.25
N GLY A 353 -7.04 -36.91 -2.34
CA GLY A 353 -8.42 -37.39 -2.48
C GLY A 353 -8.68 -38.82 -2.00
N GLU A 354 -7.64 -39.56 -1.60
CA GLU A 354 -7.79 -40.97 -1.23
C GLU A 354 -8.32 -41.15 0.21
N ALA A 355 -9.36 -41.97 0.38
CA ALA A 355 -9.85 -42.37 1.70
C ALA A 355 -9.06 -43.60 2.19
N VAL A 356 -8.42 -43.49 3.34
CA VAL A 356 -7.59 -44.55 3.92
C VAL A 356 -8.08 -44.91 5.32
N LYS A 357 -7.92 -46.19 5.68
CA LYS A 357 -8.31 -46.71 6.99
C LYS A 357 -7.15 -46.56 7.97
N LYS A 358 -7.46 -46.62 9.26
CA LYS A 358 -6.45 -46.73 10.31
C LYS A 358 -5.45 -47.85 9.99
N ASN A 359 -4.17 -47.57 10.22
CA ASN A 359 -3.01 -48.41 9.95
C ASN A 359 -2.66 -48.61 8.46
N THR A 360 -3.35 -47.96 7.52
CA THR A 360 -2.91 -47.95 6.12
C THR A 360 -1.57 -47.23 5.99
N PRO A 361 -0.55 -47.81 5.33
CA PRO A 361 0.72 -47.13 5.06
C PRO A 361 0.53 -45.84 4.25
N LEU A 362 1.16 -44.75 4.70
CA LEU A 362 1.12 -43.44 4.05
C LEU A 362 2.41 -43.17 3.29
N PHE A 363 3.55 -43.31 3.96
CA PHE A 363 4.89 -43.13 3.37
C PHE A 363 5.96 -43.84 4.20
N THR A 364 7.14 -44.06 3.60
CA THR A 364 8.31 -44.66 4.25
C THR A 364 9.47 -43.68 4.22
N ILE A 365 10.19 -43.58 5.35
CA ILE A 365 11.43 -42.83 5.48
C ILE A 365 12.58 -43.82 5.65
N GLU A 366 13.61 -43.65 4.84
CA GLU A 366 14.90 -44.32 4.98
C GLU A 366 15.87 -43.41 5.74
N ALA A 367 16.36 -43.88 6.88
CA ALA A 367 17.39 -43.21 7.66
C ALA A 367 18.35 -44.26 8.24
N MET A 368 19.66 -44.01 8.13
CA MET A 368 20.70 -44.88 8.71
C MET A 368 20.57 -46.38 8.34
N LYS A 369 20.23 -46.69 7.07
CA LYS A 369 19.99 -48.04 6.54
C LYS A 369 18.77 -48.77 7.15
N MET A 370 17.88 -48.03 7.81
CA MET A 370 16.60 -48.53 8.31
C MET A 370 15.45 -47.83 7.58
N GLU A 371 14.42 -48.59 7.24
CA GLU A 371 13.17 -48.08 6.70
C GLU A 371 12.11 -48.02 7.80
N THR A 372 11.48 -46.86 7.97
CA THR A 372 10.37 -46.65 8.91
C THR A 372 9.12 -46.28 8.11
N THR A 373 8.09 -47.12 8.19
CA THR A 373 6.81 -46.88 7.51
C THR A 373 5.82 -46.19 8.44
N ILE A 374 5.34 -45.02 8.02
CA ILE A 374 4.36 -44.22 8.75
C ILE A 374 2.98 -44.62 8.25
N THR A 375 2.06 -44.89 9.18
CA THR A 375 0.69 -45.36 8.89
C THR A 375 -0.36 -44.36 9.38
N ALA A 376 -1.57 -44.46 8.82
CA ALA A 376 -2.69 -43.60 9.18
C ALA A 376 -3.13 -43.83 10.65
N PRO A 377 -3.17 -42.79 11.51
CA PRO A 377 -3.53 -42.94 12.92
C PRO A 377 -5.02 -43.21 13.14
N ARG A 378 -5.86 -42.84 12.18
CA ARG A 378 -7.32 -43.00 12.15
C ARG A 378 -7.79 -43.17 10.70
N ASP A 379 -9.07 -43.51 10.53
CA ASP A 379 -9.73 -43.36 9.23
C ASP A 379 -9.72 -41.88 8.84
N LEU A 380 -9.23 -41.58 7.64
CA LEU A 380 -8.99 -40.22 7.18
C LEU A 380 -9.08 -40.13 5.65
N THR A 381 -9.26 -38.91 5.15
CA THR A 381 -9.13 -38.63 3.71
C THR A 381 -7.87 -37.80 3.48
N VAL A 382 -7.00 -38.26 2.60
CA VAL A 382 -5.79 -37.52 2.22
C VAL A 382 -6.22 -36.29 1.42
N LYS A 383 -5.95 -35.09 1.93
CA LYS A 383 -6.20 -33.84 1.18
C LYS A 383 -5.11 -33.63 0.15
N GLN A 384 -3.85 -33.72 0.58
CA GLN A 384 -2.70 -33.43 -0.25
C GLN A 384 -1.44 -34.12 0.28
N VAL A 385 -0.58 -34.55 -0.64
CA VAL A 385 0.80 -34.95 -0.35
C VAL A 385 1.71 -33.76 -0.65
N SER A 386 2.46 -33.30 0.33
CA SER A 386 3.25 -32.07 0.28
C SER A 386 4.69 -32.29 -0.20
N LEU A 387 5.22 -33.51 -0.08
CA LEU A 387 6.59 -33.87 -0.45
C LEU A 387 6.62 -35.12 -1.32
N SER A 388 7.46 -35.11 -2.36
CA SER A 388 7.58 -36.23 -3.31
C SER A 388 8.63 -37.26 -2.85
N GLU A 389 8.49 -38.49 -3.36
CA GLU A 389 9.51 -39.54 -3.18
C GLU A 389 10.91 -39.03 -3.59
N GLY A 390 11.91 -39.45 -2.83
CA GLY A 390 13.30 -39.04 -2.97
C GLY A 390 13.69 -37.78 -2.20
N SER A 391 12.73 -37.02 -1.65
CA SER A 391 13.00 -35.80 -0.88
C SER A 391 13.71 -36.08 0.45
N MET A 392 14.64 -35.20 0.83
CA MET A 392 15.19 -35.19 2.19
C MET A 392 14.20 -34.48 3.11
N VAL A 393 13.90 -35.10 4.25
CA VAL A 393 13.00 -34.58 5.27
C VAL A 393 13.73 -34.41 6.60
N GLU A 394 13.41 -33.35 7.31
CA GLU A 394 13.76 -33.12 8.72
C GLU A 394 12.58 -33.53 9.62
N THR A 395 12.83 -33.66 10.92
CA THR A 395 11.77 -33.92 11.90
C THR A 395 10.66 -32.86 11.79
N ASP A 396 9.42 -33.34 11.83
CA ASP A 396 8.17 -32.60 11.67
C ASP A 396 7.93 -31.99 10.29
N ASP A 397 8.74 -32.27 9.26
CA ASP A 397 8.42 -31.83 7.89
C ASP A 397 7.08 -32.42 7.44
N LEU A 398 6.15 -31.56 6.99
CA LEU A 398 4.81 -31.93 6.54
C LEU A 398 4.90 -32.80 5.29
N VAL A 399 4.48 -34.06 5.40
CA VAL A 399 4.44 -34.99 4.27
C VAL A 399 3.02 -35.12 3.72
N VAL A 400 2.02 -35.24 4.59
CA VAL A 400 0.62 -35.46 4.19
C VAL A 400 -0.32 -34.59 5.01
N SER A 401 -1.22 -33.87 4.33
CA SER A 401 -2.35 -33.17 4.96
C SER A 401 -3.62 -34.01 4.84
N VAL A 402 -4.40 -34.09 5.91
CA VAL A 402 -5.56 -34.99 6.03
C VAL A 402 -6.86 -34.24 6.39
N GLY A 403 -7.98 -34.91 6.13
CA GLY A 403 -9.34 -34.45 6.40
C GLY A 403 -10.07 -35.35 7.38
#